data_AF-A0A6L3CC19-F1
#
_entry.id   AF-A0A6L3CC19-F1
#
_cell.length_a   1.000
_cell.length_b   1.000
_cell.length_c   1.000
_cell.angle_alpha   90.00
_cell.angle_beta   90.00
_cell.angle_gamma   90.00
#
_symmetry.space_group_name_H-M   'P 1'
#
loop_
_entity.id
_entity.type
_entity.pdbx_description
1 polymer ?
#
loop_
_entity_poly.entity_id
_entity_poly.type
_entity_poly.pdbx_seq_one_letter_code
_entity_poly.pdbx_strand_id
1 'polypeptide(L)'
;MPDRTCLHPDNVAAAVMGGMQLVISDKTEEGQRLYTVPVSVPTELHTVIFVPDVRISTEAARAVLPESVSMGDAVHNMSRVGLLVASMATNHPEFLSVATQDRLHQPYRHPLFTAMKVIFKAALDAGALGVFLSGSGSTVLALTKGREMTVAYEMAEAARQASVEGKVSVTKPTARGAHLMEE
;
A
#
# COMPACT_ATOMS: atom_id res chain seq x y z
N MET A 1 10.09 27.82 8.88
CA MET A 1 9.98 26.49 8.25
C MET A 1 8.70 25.87 8.78
N PRO A 2 7.66 25.59 7.97
CA PRO A 2 6.55 24.81 8.47
C PRO A 2 7.09 23.43 8.83
N ASP A 3 6.76 22.98 10.02
CA ASP A 3 7.12 21.67 10.57
C ASP A 3 6.83 20.55 9.55
N ARG A 4 7.90 19.92 9.05
CA ARG A 4 7.86 18.80 8.09
C ARG A 4 7.65 17.46 8.78
N THR A 5 7.17 17.42 10.03
CA THR A 5 6.49 16.22 10.54
C THR A 5 5.17 16.06 9.80
N CYS A 6 5.27 15.57 8.57
CA CYS A 6 4.14 15.09 7.80
C CYS A 6 3.59 13.88 8.58
N LEU A 7 2.69 14.20 9.51
CA LEU A 7 1.73 13.29 10.11
C LEU A 7 1.04 12.61 8.93
N HIS A 8 1.13 11.30 8.92
CA HIS A 8 0.47 10.42 7.96
C HIS A 8 -0.82 9.95 8.65
N PRO A 9 -1.93 10.73 8.54
CA PRO A 9 -3.14 10.45 9.29
C PRO A 9 -3.79 9.14 8.84
N ASP A 10 -3.47 8.64 7.65
CA ASP A 10 -3.85 7.34 7.12
C ASP A 10 -3.35 6.19 8.00
N ASN A 11 -2.06 6.21 8.39
CA ASN A 11 -1.50 5.16 9.26
C ASN A 11 -2.12 5.19 10.66
N VAL A 12 -2.24 6.39 11.25
CA VAL A 12 -2.79 6.55 12.60
C VAL A 12 -4.27 6.18 12.64
N ALA A 13 -5.04 6.60 11.65
CA ALA A 13 -6.45 6.27 11.52
C ALA A 13 -6.67 4.75 11.41
N ALA A 14 -5.93 4.07 10.54
CA ALA A 14 -6.04 2.61 10.39
C ALA A 14 -5.60 1.87 11.66
N ALA A 15 -4.56 2.33 12.35
CA ALA A 15 -4.09 1.71 13.60
C ALA A 15 -5.09 1.87 14.74
N VAL A 16 -5.70 3.06 14.91
CA VAL A 16 -6.63 3.35 16.00
C VAL A 16 -8.01 2.77 15.72
N MET A 17 -8.55 2.98 14.51
CA MET A 17 -9.94 2.61 14.19
C MET A 17 -10.07 1.21 13.58
N GLY A 18 -8.99 0.64 13.04
CA GLY A 18 -9.03 -0.63 12.33
C GLY A 18 -9.60 -0.51 10.92
N GLY A 19 -9.50 -1.61 10.17
CA GLY A 19 -10.01 -1.72 8.81
C GLY A 19 -9.24 -0.88 7.79
N MET A 20 -9.87 -0.64 6.64
CA MET A 20 -9.41 0.31 5.64
C MET A 20 -10.09 1.65 5.91
N GLN A 21 -9.29 2.71 6.05
CA GLN A 21 -9.80 4.06 6.33
C GLN A 21 -9.47 4.98 5.16
N LEU A 22 -10.49 5.65 4.63
CA LEU A 22 -10.28 6.81 3.76
C LEU A 22 -10.13 8.04 4.65
N VAL A 23 -9.01 8.74 4.52
CA VAL A 23 -8.68 9.88 5.37
C VAL A 23 -8.34 11.08 4.52
N ILE A 24 -8.97 12.21 4.82
CA ILE A 24 -8.56 13.51 4.30
C ILE A 24 -8.26 14.46 5.45
N SER A 25 -7.31 15.35 5.22
CA SER A 25 -7.04 16.46 6.12
C SER A 25 -7.36 17.76 5.40
N ASP A 26 -8.12 18.63 6.08
CA ASP A 26 -8.47 19.94 5.55
C ASP A 26 -8.11 21.05 6.54
N LYS A 27 -7.81 22.24 6.02
CA LYS A 27 -7.50 23.42 6.82
C LYS A 27 -8.77 24.25 6.99
N THR A 28 -9.25 24.31 8.22
CA THR A 28 -10.43 25.08 8.63
C THR A 28 -10.02 26.34 9.40
N GLU A 29 -10.97 27.22 9.70
CA GLU A 29 -10.73 28.40 10.56
C GLU A 29 -10.25 28.02 11.97
N GLU A 30 -10.69 26.87 12.48
CA GLU A 30 -10.34 26.32 13.81
C GLU A 30 -9.03 25.51 13.81
N GLY A 31 -8.35 25.42 12.65
CA GLY A 31 -7.12 24.65 12.47
C GLY A 31 -7.32 23.44 11.58
N GLN A 32 -6.49 22.41 11.78
CA GLN A 32 -6.46 21.23 10.92
C GLN A 32 -7.50 20.20 11.36
N ARG A 33 -8.42 19.86 10.45
CA ARG A 33 -9.50 18.90 10.70
C ARG A 33 -9.29 17.64 9.87
N LEU A 34 -9.44 16.48 10.51
CA LEU A 34 -9.42 15.17 9.85
C LEU A 34 -10.85 14.70 9.60
N TYR A 35 -11.09 14.17 8.40
CA TYR A 35 -12.30 13.44 8.07
C TYR A 35 -11.92 12.01 7.72
N THR A 36 -12.62 11.05 8.31
CA THR A 36 -12.30 9.63 8.21
C THR A 36 -13.56 8.83 7.93
N VAL A 37 -13.49 7.93 6.96
CA VAL A 37 -14.61 7.06 6.59
C VAL A 37 -14.09 5.62 6.46
N PRO A 38 -14.70 4.64 7.15
CA PRO A 38 -14.34 3.24 6.97
C PRO A 38 -14.79 2.76 5.60
N VAL A 39 -13.92 2.01 4.91
CA VAL A 39 -14.23 1.33 3.66
C VAL A 39 -14.36 -0.16 3.96
N SER A 40 -15.46 -0.76 3.50
CA SER A 40 -15.64 -2.21 3.62
C SER A 40 -14.57 -2.93 2.81
N VAL A 41 -13.98 -3.98 3.38
CA VAL A 41 -12.96 -4.81 2.73
C VAL A 41 -13.52 -6.22 2.55
N PRO A 42 -13.38 -6.83 1.37
CA PRO A 42 -13.79 -8.22 1.15
C PRO A 42 -13.18 -9.17 2.18
N THR A 43 -14.01 -9.99 2.81
CA THR A 43 -13.59 -10.88 3.91
C THR A 43 -12.66 -12.01 3.45
N GLU A 44 -12.73 -12.36 2.18
CA GLU A 44 -11.88 -13.35 1.52
C GLU A 44 -10.49 -12.84 1.13
N LEU A 45 -10.23 -11.54 1.32
CA LEU A 45 -8.99 -10.91 0.91
C LEU A 45 -7.87 -11.24 1.91
N HIS A 46 -6.79 -11.80 1.40
CA HIS A 46 -5.55 -12.01 2.14
C HIS A 46 -4.46 -11.07 1.63
N THR A 47 -3.48 -10.82 2.48
CA THR A 47 -2.29 -10.05 2.13
C THR A 47 -1.06 -10.92 2.27
N VAL A 48 -0.23 -10.93 1.22
CA VAL A 48 1.11 -11.49 1.24
C VAL A 48 2.08 -10.33 1.38
N ILE A 49 2.88 -10.36 2.44
CA ILE A 49 3.77 -9.26 2.81
C ILE A 49 5.21 -9.78 2.69
N PHE A 50 6.01 -9.16 1.83
CA PHE A 50 7.46 -9.36 1.79
C PHE A 50 8.15 -8.16 2.42
N VAL A 51 8.85 -8.40 3.53
CA VAL A 51 9.65 -7.41 4.26
C VAL A 51 11.12 -7.66 3.94
N PRO A 52 11.74 -6.88 3.03
CA PRO A 52 13.16 -7.00 2.74
C PRO A 52 14.01 -6.48 3.90
N ASP A 53 15.22 -7.02 4.06
CA ASP A 53 16.18 -6.57 5.08
C ASP A 53 16.78 -5.20 4.74
N VAL A 54 16.75 -4.82 3.46
CA VAL A 54 17.11 -3.49 2.99
C VAL A 54 16.05 -2.49 3.43
N ARG A 55 16.44 -1.46 4.18
CA ARG A 55 15.54 -0.38 4.60
C ARG A 55 15.68 0.85 3.73
N ILE A 56 14.54 1.44 3.37
CA ILE A 56 14.46 2.77 2.77
C ILE A 56 13.96 3.72 3.83
N SER A 57 14.68 4.81 4.09
CA SER A 57 14.19 5.82 5.02
C SER A 57 12.99 6.55 4.42
N THR A 58 12.01 6.90 5.25
CA THR A 58 10.84 7.69 4.83
C THR A 58 11.26 9.02 4.22
N GLU A 59 12.37 9.59 4.70
CA GLU A 59 12.96 10.81 4.15
C GLU A 59 13.45 10.62 2.71
N ALA A 60 14.23 9.57 2.43
CA ALA A 60 14.68 9.27 1.07
C ALA A 60 13.50 8.99 0.13
N ALA A 61 12.51 8.22 0.60
CA ALA A 61 11.30 7.91 -0.18
C ALA A 61 10.42 9.13 -0.49
N ARG A 62 10.50 10.19 0.33
CA ARG A 62 9.83 11.48 0.08
C ARG A 62 10.68 12.39 -0.81
N ALA A 63 12.00 12.39 -0.63
CA ALA A 63 12.93 13.24 -1.37
C ALA A 63 12.98 12.91 -2.87
N VAL A 64 12.68 11.68 -3.26
CA VAL A 64 12.63 11.26 -4.68
C VAL A 64 11.35 11.67 -5.40
N LEU A 65 10.32 12.13 -4.69
CA LEU A 65 9.06 12.54 -5.30
C LEU A 65 9.22 13.92 -5.94
N PRO A 66 8.70 14.14 -7.16
CA PRO A 66 8.79 15.44 -7.80
C PRO A 66 7.88 16.47 -7.10
N GLU A 67 8.22 17.75 -7.22
CA GLU A 67 7.39 18.84 -6.70
C GLU A 67 6.09 19.02 -7.50
N SER A 68 6.05 18.56 -8.75
CA SER A 68 4.87 18.62 -9.62
C SER A 68 4.76 17.36 -10.48
N VAL A 69 3.53 17.06 -10.90
CA VAL A 69 3.20 15.92 -11.76
C VAL A 69 2.36 16.39 -12.93
N SER A 70 2.34 15.61 -14.02
CA SER A 70 1.49 15.93 -15.16
C SER A 70 0.01 15.81 -14.80
N MET A 71 -0.85 16.59 -15.46
CA MET A 71 -2.31 16.42 -15.33
C MET A 71 -2.74 14.99 -15.69
N GLY A 72 -2.08 14.37 -16.68
CA GLY A 72 -2.35 13.00 -17.07
C GLY A 72 -2.08 11.99 -15.96
N ASP A 73 -0.99 12.15 -15.20
CA ASP A 73 -0.67 11.26 -14.08
C ASP A 73 -1.57 11.51 -12.88
N ALA A 74 -1.95 12.77 -12.62
CA ALA A 74 -2.92 13.11 -11.60
C ALA A 74 -4.29 12.46 -11.90
N VAL A 75 -4.81 12.63 -13.12
CA VAL A 75 -6.07 12.02 -13.57
C VAL A 75 -5.97 10.49 -13.53
N HIS A 76 -4.85 9.93 -13.98
CA HIS A 76 -4.58 8.50 -13.90
C HIS A 76 -4.76 8.01 -12.46
N ASN A 77 -4.03 8.56 -11.50
CA ASN A 77 -4.09 8.10 -10.11
C ASN A 77 -5.46 8.35 -9.45
N MET A 78 -6.09 9.50 -9.68
CA MET A 78 -7.42 9.79 -9.11
C MET A 78 -8.45 8.74 -9.56
N SER A 79 -8.44 8.35 -10.84
CA SER A 79 -9.34 7.30 -11.34
C SER A 79 -9.08 5.93 -10.69
N ARG A 80 -7.82 5.60 -10.36
CA ARG A 80 -7.46 4.34 -9.69
C ARG A 80 -7.86 4.34 -8.22
N VAL A 81 -7.73 5.47 -7.53
CA VAL A 81 -8.24 5.62 -6.16
C VAL A 81 -9.76 5.44 -6.12
N GLY A 82 -10.50 6.06 -7.04
CA GLY A 82 -11.94 5.86 -7.15
C GLY A 82 -12.31 4.41 -7.41
N LEU A 83 -11.61 3.75 -8.34
CA LEU A 83 -11.79 2.33 -8.63
C LEU A 83 -11.44 1.45 -7.42
N LEU A 84 -10.38 1.77 -6.67
CA LEU A 84 -9.93 1.00 -5.50
C LEU A 84 -10.99 1.02 -4.40
N VAL A 85 -11.47 2.22 -4.05
CA VAL A 85 -12.51 2.39 -3.02
C VAL A 85 -13.79 1.68 -3.44
N ALA A 86 -14.23 1.84 -4.69
CA ALA A 86 -15.41 1.15 -5.19
C ALA A 86 -15.22 -0.36 -5.16
N SER A 87 -14.11 -0.88 -5.69
CA SER A 87 -13.81 -2.32 -5.76
C SER A 87 -13.80 -2.99 -4.38
N MET A 88 -13.24 -2.32 -3.37
CA MET A 88 -13.28 -2.79 -2.00
C MET A 88 -14.71 -2.75 -1.44
N ALA A 89 -15.39 -1.62 -1.55
CA ALA A 89 -16.70 -1.38 -0.96
C ALA A 89 -17.82 -2.27 -1.55
N THR A 90 -17.73 -2.61 -2.85
CA THR A 90 -18.75 -3.39 -3.56
C THR A 90 -18.30 -4.81 -3.90
N ASN A 91 -17.19 -5.28 -3.32
CA ASN A 91 -16.66 -6.63 -3.49
C ASN A 91 -16.37 -7.04 -4.95
N HIS A 92 -15.61 -6.19 -5.65
CA HIS A 92 -15.07 -6.46 -6.99
C HIS A 92 -13.52 -6.57 -6.98
N PRO A 93 -12.96 -7.57 -6.29
CA PRO A 93 -11.51 -7.73 -6.15
C PRO A 93 -10.75 -7.92 -7.48
N GLU A 94 -11.44 -8.33 -8.55
CA GLU A 94 -10.88 -8.49 -9.90
C GLU A 94 -10.30 -7.18 -10.47
N PHE A 95 -10.81 -6.02 -10.03
CA PHE A 95 -10.34 -4.72 -10.49
C PHE A 95 -9.10 -4.21 -9.75
N LEU A 96 -8.69 -4.88 -8.67
CA LEU A 96 -7.55 -4.44 -7.85
C LEU A 96 -6.24 -4.38 -8.66
N SER A 97 -6.11 -5.18 -9.71
CA SER A 97 -4.90 -5.23 -10.54
C SER A 97 -4.69 -3.92 -11.32
N VAL A 98 -5.80 -3.25 -11.63
CA VAL A 98 -5.83 -1.92 -12.23
C VAL A 98 -5.85 -0.85 -11.16
N ALA A 99 -6.64 -1.05 -10.10
CA ALA A 99 -6.85 -0.06 -9.04
C ALA A 99 -5.61 0.22 -8.18
N THR A 100 -4.67 -0.73 -8.09
CA THR A 100 -3.40 -0.53 -7.37
C THR A 100 -2.27 0.00 -8.26
N GLN A 101 -2.55 0.34 -9.54
CA GLN A 101 -1.56 0.98 -10.40
C GLN A 101 -1.33 2.43 -9.94
N ASP A 102 -0.07 2.81 -9.89
CA ASP A 102 0.35 4.11 -9.36
C ASP A 102 1.42 4.75 -10.26
N ARG A 103 1.20 6.01 -10.56
CA ARG A 103 2.15 6.88 -11.29
C ARG A 103 2.72 8.01 -10.43
N LEU A 104 2.22 8.19 -9.21
CA LEU A 104 2.61 9.32 -8.36
C LEU A 104 3.73 8.98 -7.36
N HIS A 105 3.96 7.70 -7.06
CA HIS A 105 4.91 7.29 -6.01
C HIS A 105 5.89 6.21 -6.46
N GLN A 106 5.37 5.05 -6.88
CA GLN A 106 6.15 3.83 -7.15
C GLN A 106 7.17 4.02 -8.28
N PRO A 107 6.86 4.69 -9.41
CA PRO A 107 7.87 4.91 -10.45
C PRO A 107 9.06 5.73 -9.95
N TYR A 108 8.82 6.73 -9.11
CA TYR A 108 9.86 7.59 -8.53
C TYR A 108 10.66 6.91 -7.41
N ARG A 109 10.04 5.96 -6.70
CA ARG A 109 10.70 5.15 -5.66
C ARG A 109 11.45 3.94 -6.22
N HIS A 110 11.19 3.54 -7.46
CA HIS A 110 11.85 2.41 -8.11
C HIS A 110 13.39 2.45 -8.05
N PRO A 111 14.07 3.60 -8.24
CA PRO A 111 15.54 3.66 -8.11
C PRO A 111 16.05 3.32 -6.71
N LEU A 112 15.24 3.53 -5.67
CA LEU A 112 15.58 3.18 -4.28
C LEU A 112 15.42 1.68 -4.01
N PHE A 113 14.56 0.99 -4.78
CA PHE A 113 14.32 -0.44 -4.68
C PHE A 113 14.17 -1.06 -6.06
N THR A 114 15.28 -1.35 -6.72
CA THR A 114 15.29 -1.86 -8.10
C THR A 114 14.61 -3.23 -8.23
N ALA A 115 14.72 -4.08 -7.20
CA ALA A 115 14.06 -5.38 -7.12
C ALA A 115 12.52 -5.29 -7.12
N MET A 116 11.94 -4.12 -6.84
CA MET A 116 10.49 -3.89 -6.82
C MET A 116 9.79 -4.44 -8.07
N LYS A 117 10.34 -4.17 -9.27
CA LYS A 117 9.69 -4.55 -10.53
C LYS A 117 9.58 -6.06 -10.71
N VAL A 118 10.66 -6.80 -10.37
CA VAL A 118 10.68 -8.26 -10.54
C VAL A 118 9.79 -8.95 -9.50
N ILE A 119 9.77 -8.45 -8.26
CA ILE A 119 8.88 -8.95 -7.20
C ILE A 119 7.42 -8.69 -7.56
N PHE A 120 7.09 -7.50 -8.06
CA PHE A 120 5.72 -7.16 -8.48
C PHE A 120 5.26 -8.05 -9.62
N LYS A 121 6.11 -8.25 -10.63
CA LYS A 121 5.82 -9.13 -11.75
C LYS A 121 5.56 -10.56 -11.28
N ALA A 122 6.44 -11.11 -10.43
CA ALA A 122 6.29 -12.45 -9.89
C ALA A 122 4.99 -12.62 -9.11
N ALA A 123 4.62 -11.65 -8.28
CA ALA A 123 3.35 -11.67 -7.55
C ALA A 123 2.14 -11.72 -8.49
N LEU A 124 2.10 -10.86 -9.51
CA LEU A 124 0.99 -10.80 -10.47
C LEU A 124 0.90 -12.07 -11.32
N ASP A 125 2.03 -12.58 -11.83
CA ASP A 125 2.09 -13.82 -12.60
C ASP A 125 1.65 -15.02 -11.74
N ALA A 126 1.92 -14.98 -10.43
CA ALA A 126 1.46 -15.97 -9.45
C ALA A 126 -0.02 -15.85 -9.06
N GLY A 127 -0.75 -14.86 -9.59
CA GLY A 127 -2.18 -14.68 -9.36
C GLY A 127 -2.55 -13.68 -8.26
N ALA A 128 -1.63 -12.78 -7.85
CA ALA A 128 -2.00 -11.66 -7.00
C ALA A 128 -3.05 -10.77 -7.68
N LEU A 129 -4.04 -10.34 -6.90
CA LEU A 129 -5.06 -9.40 -7.33
C LEU A 129 -4.52 -7.99 -7.50
N GLY A 130 -3.46 -7.63 -6.79
CA GLY A 130 -2.77 -6.34 -6.89
C GLY A 130 -1.49 -6.38 -6.07
N VAL A 131 -0.50 -5.57 -6.43
CA VAL A 131 0.79 -5.52 -5.73
C VAL A 131 1.32 -4.09 -5.70
N PHE A 132 1.82 -3.69 -4.54
CA PHE A 132 2.29 -2.33 -4.31
C PHE A 132 3.27 -2.25 -3.13
N LEU A 133 3.96 -1.11 -3.01
CA LEU A 133 4.77 -0.81 -1.83
C LEU A 133 3.86 -0.51 -0.64
N SER A 134 4.12 -1.13 0.51
CA SER A 134 3.47 -0.76 1.76
C SER A 134 4.08 0.53 2.31
N GLY A 135 3.30 1.61 2.33
CA GLY A 135 3.73 2.93 2.81
C GLY A 135 4.87 3.52 1.97
N SER A 136 5.98 3.90 2.61
CA SER A 136 7.19 4.38 1.91
C SER A 136 8.00 3.27 1.23
N GLY A 137 7.67 2.00 1.47
CA GLY A 137 8.55 0.88 1.19
C GLY A 137 9.66 0.75 2.24
N SER A 138 10.54 -0.23 2.12
CA SER A 138 10.74 -1.19 1.00
C SER A 138 9.82 -2.41 1.03
N THR A 139 9.01 -2.60 2.07
CA THR A 139 8.02 -3.68 2.17
C THR A 139 7.10 -3.71 0.95
N VAL A 140 6.92 -4.89 0.38
CA VAL A 140 5.98 -5.15 -0.72
C VAL A 140 4.77 -5.89 -0.17
N LEU A 141 3.57 -5.45 -0.57
CA LEU A 141 2.32 -6.09 -0.22
C LEU A 141 1.61 -6.51 -1.50
N ALA A 142 1.17 -7.77 -1.53
CA ALA A 142 0.30 -8.31 -2.57
C ALA A 142 -1.07 -8.66 -1.98
N LEU A 143 -2.15 -8.25 -2.64
CA LEU A 143 -3.52 -8.63 -2.34
C LEU A 143 -3.85 -9.93 -3.05
N THR A 144 -4.53 -10.84 -2.37
CA THR A 144 -4.79 -12.21 -2.86
C THR A 144 -6.17 -12.69 -2.43
N LYS A 145 -6.75 -13.59 -3.23
CA LYS A 145 -7.96 -14.35 -2.92
C LYS A 145 -7.70 -15.78 -3.36
N GLY A 146 -7.11 -16.57 -2.48
CA GLY A 146 -6.47 -17.84 -2.83
C GLY A 146 -5.07 -17.64 -3.42
N ARG A 147 -4.31 -18.74 -3.49
CA ARG A 147 -2.91 -18.82 -3.98
C ARG A 147 -1.89 -18.03 -3.15
N GLU A 148 -2.21 -17.70 -1.90
CA GLU A 148 -1.37 -16.94 -0.98
C GLU A 148 0.04 -17.53 -0.88
N MET A 149 0.14 -18.85 -0.74
CA MET A 149 1.42 -19.56 -0.64
C MET A 149 2.22 -19.55 -1.93
N THR A 150 1.55 -19.62 -3.08
CA THR A 150 2.22 -19.51 -4.40
C THR A 150 2.76 -18.11 -4.59
N VAL A 151 1.94 -17.09 -4.32
CA VAL A 151 2.36 -15.68 -4.40
C VAL A 151 3.51 -15.40 -3.43
N ALA A 152 3.44 -15.91 -2.19
CA ALA A 152 4.50 -15.80 -1.21
C ALA A 152 5.83 -16.41 -1.69
N TYR A 153 5.78 -17.61 -2.25
CA TYR A 153 6.96 -18.29 -2.79
C TYR A 153 7.56 -17.52 -3.97
N GLU A 154 6.76 -17.14 -4.96
CA GLU A 154 7.24 -16.44 -6.16
C GLU A 154 7.80 -15.05 -5.83
N MET A 155 7.20 -14.33 -4.88
CA MET A 155 7.75 -13.07 -4.38
C MET A 155 9.12 -13.26 -3.71
N ALA A 156 9.24 -14.27 -2.84
CA ALA A 156 10.50 -14.58 -2.16
C ALA A 156 11.60 -15.00 -3.14
N GLU A 157 11.27 -15.87 -4.09
CA GLU A 157 12.24 -16.33 -5.09
C GLU A 157 12.67 -15.21 -6.03
N ALA A 158 11.75 -14.35 -6.48
CA ALA A 158 12.11 -13.19 -7.28
C ALA A 158 13.00 -12.20 -6.51
N ALA A 159 12.74 -12.00 -5.22
CA ALA A 159 13.61 -11.19 -4.36
C ALA A 159 15.00 -11.82 -4.22
N ARG A 160 15.08 -13.13 -3.96
CA ARG A 160 16.33 -13.88 -3.84
C ARG A 160 17.16 -13.82 -5.13
N GLN A 161 16.53 -13.96 -6.29
CA GLN A 161 17.18 -13.82 -7.60
C GLN A 161 17.69 -12.40 -7.86
N ALA A 162 17.06 -11.40 -7.24
CA ALA A 162 17.53 -10.01 -7.25
C ALA A 162 18.51 -9.68 -6.11
N SER A 163 19.02 -10.69 -5.39
CA SER A 163 19.93 -10.55 -4.25
C SER A 163 19.34 -9.71 -3.10
N VAL A 164 18.02 -9.80 -2.88
CA VAL A 164 17.32 -9.15 -1.78
C VAL A 164 16.82 -10.22 -0.80
N GLU A 165 17.43 -10.26 0.37
CA GLU A 165 16.97 -11.08 1.50
C GLU A 165 15.78 -10.40 2.20
N GLY A 166 14.94 -11.20 2.85
CA GLY A 166 13.77 -10.73 3.57
C GLY A 166 12.87 -11.85 4.06
N LYS A 167 11.79 -11.46 4.73
CA LYS A 167 10.80 -12.38 5.30
C LYS A 167 9.46 -12.21 4.60
N VAL A 168 8.80 -13.33 4.32
CA VAL A 168 7.41 -13.34 3.83
C VAL A 168 6.46 -13.74 4.95
N SER A 169 5.32 -13.08 5.02
CA SER A 169 4.18 -13.49 5.85
C SER A 169 2.87 -13.41 5.07
N VAL A 170 1.93 -14.27 5.42
CA VAL A 170 0.55 -14.23 4.93
C VAL A 170 -0.33 -13.79 6.09
N THR A 171 -1.16 -12.78 5.87
CA THR A 171 -2.10 -12.27 6.86
C THR A 171 -3.40 -11.82 6.19
N LYS A 172 -4.29 -11.20 6.96
CA LYS A 172 -5.56 -10.65 6.48
C LYS A 172 -5.77 -9.24 7.04
N PRO A 173 -6.50 -8.36 6.34
CA PRO A 173 -6.94 -7.10 6.89
C PRO A 173 -7.70 -7.32 8.21
N THR A 174 -7.39 -6.53 9.23
CA THR A 174 -8.13 -6.54 10.51
C THR A 174 -9.12 -5.39 10.55
N ALA A 175 -10.37 -5.67 10.90
CA ALA A 175 -11.36 -4.63 11.20
C ALA A 175 -11.17 -4.04 12.61
N ARG A 176 -10.41 -4.72 13.47
CA ARG A 176 -10.14 -4.29 14.84
C ARG A 176 -8.90 -3.40 14.87
N GLY A 177 -9.06 -2.17 15.33
CA GLY A 177 -7.96 -1.24 15.63
C GLY A 177 -7.35 -1.45 17.01
N ALA A 178 -6.76 -0.39 17.56
CA ALA A 178 -6.22 -0.37 18.90
C ALA A 178 -7.29 -0.75 19.93
N HIS A 179 -6.98 -1.72 20.78
CA HIS A 179 -7.89 -2.22 21.81
C HIS A 179 -7.10 -2.63 23.05
N LEU A 180 -7.75 -2.59 24.21
CA LEU A 180 -7.18 -3.12 25.44
C LEU A 180 -7.16 -4.66 25.34
N MET A 181 -6.03 -5.26 25.68
CA MET A 181 -5.94 -6.70 25.87
C MET A 181 -6.31 -6.99 27.32
N GLU A 182 -7.32 -7.83 27.53
CA GLU A 182 -7.59 -8.39 28.85
C GLU A 182 -6.50 -9.45 29.15
N GLU A 183 -5.85 -9.31 30.32
CA GLU A 183 -4.82 -10.24 30.82
C GLU A 183 -5.42 -11.60 31.24
#